data_AF-A0ABD5QLU4-F1
#
_entry.id   AF-A0ABD5QLU4-F1
#
_cell.length_a   1.000
_cell.length_b   1.000
_cell.length_c   1.000
_cell.angle_alpha   90.00
_cell.angle_beta   90.00
_cell.angle_gamma   90.00
#
_symmetry.space_group_name_H-M   'P 1'
#
loop_
_entity.id
_entity.type
_entity.pdbx_description
1 polymer ?
#
loop_
_entity_poly.entity_id
_entity_poly.type
_entity_poly.pdbx_seq_one_letter_code
_entity_poly.pdbx_strand_id
1 'polypeptide(L)'
;EDLAGFREALRASHDRFAQRGCVASDIGIRMPVSRPVDDDRARECYAAAIGDETLDEEAATDLQAYLLEYVGELNAEKGWTTQFHVGPVRNYRESVHEELGPASGADISTQDVDIEGSLEYFLNRFDGEFQTVIYALDPTHYPTVATLARVFPSVSVGPAWWFNDSPFGIEEHL
;
A
#
# COMPACT_ATOMS: atom_id res chain seq x y z
N GLU A 1 14.55 14.39 13.73
CA GLU A 1 13.25 15.09 13.66
C GLU A 1 13.07 15.67 12.25
N ASP A 2 13.49 14.91 11.23
CA ASP A 2 13.49 15.31 9.83
C ASP A 2 13.34 14.06 8.95
N LEU A 3 13.10 14.26 7.66
CA LEU A 3 12.84 13.15 6.73
C LEU A 3 14.03 12.17 6.67
N ALA A 4 15.27 12.67 6.72
CA ALA A 4 16.46 11.84 6.69
C ALA A 4 16.53 10.90 7.91
N GLY A 5 16.29 11.43 9.12
CA GLY A 5 16.21 10.62 10.33
C GLY A 5 15.06 9.61 10.29
N PHE A 6 13.92 9.98 9.69
CA PHE A 6 12.80 9.05 9.53
C PHE A 6 13.12 7.91 8.55
N ARG A 7 13.76 8.20 7.41
CA ARG A 7 14.24 7.19 6.46
C ARG A 7 15.24 6.23 7.09
N GLU A 8 16.16 6.74 7.90
CA GLU A 8 17.12 5.90 8.62
C GLU A 8 16.43 5.03 9.67
N ALA A 9 15.45 5.56 10.40
CA ALA A 9 14.66 4.79 11.35
C ALA A 9 13.86 3.66 10.65
N LEU A 10 13.26 3.93 9.49
CA LEU A 10 12.57 2.92 8.67
C LEU A 10 13.54 1.83 8.21
N ARG A 11 14.72 2.20 7.71
CA ARG A 11 15.77 1.25 7.29
C ARG A 11 16.25 0.39 8.46
N ALA A 12 16.54 1.00 9.61
CA ALA A 12 16.94 0.27 10.82
C ALA A 12 15.85 -0.71 11.29
N SER A 13 14.57 -0.34 11.17
CA SER A 13 13.45 -1.25 11.41
C SER A 13 13.44 -2.40 10.41
N HIS A 14 13.53 -2.10 9.11
CA HIS A 14 13.58 -3.11 8.03
C HIS A 14 14.71 -4.12 8.23
N ASP A 15 15.92 -3.65 8.51
CA ASP A 15 17.08 -4.48 8.82
C ASP A 15 16.87 -5.37 10.06
N ARG A 16 16.23 -4.83 11.10
CA ARG A 16 15.88 -5.61 12.30
C ARG A 16 14.89 -6.73 11.99
N PHE A 17 13.92 -6.51 11.10
CA PHE A 17 13.00 -7.55 10.65
C PHE A 17 13.72 -8.57 9.76
N ALA A 18 14.62 -8.14 8.88
CA ALA A 18 15.45 -9.03 8.06
C ALA A 18 16.33 -9.96 8.92
N GLN A 19 16.93 -9.44 9.99
CA GLN A 19 17.69 -10.23 10.97
C GLN A 19 16.85 -11.32 11.66
N ARG A 20 15.52 -11.23 11.59
CA ARG A 20 14.56 -12.20 12.15
C ARG A 20 13.95 -13.11 11.08
N GLY A 21 14.44 -13.06 9.85
CA GLY A 21 13.95 -13.87 8.74
C GLY A 21 12.67 -13.35 8.09
N CYS A 22 12.34 -12.07 8.25
CA CYS A 22 11.27 -11.45 7.49
C CYS A 22 11.62 -11.42 6.00
N VAL A 23 10.64 -11.67 5.14
CA VAL A 23 10.78 -11.78 3.68
C VAL A 23 9.64 -11.10 2.92
N ALA A 24 8.76 -10.37 3.61
CA ALA A 24 7.63 -9.70 3.00
C ALA A 24 7.26 -8.42 3.75
N SER A 25 6.67 -7.48 3.03
CA SER A 25 5.96 -6.32 3.57
C SER A 25 4.48 -6.36 3.19
N ASP A 26 3.65 -5.65 3.94
CA ASP A 26 2.21 -5.57 3.71
C ASP A 26 1.76 -4.11 3.82
N ILE A 27 1.05 -3.63 2.80
CA ILE A 27 0.55 -2.27 2.64
C ILE A 27 -0.97 -2.33 2.47
N GLY A 28 -1.69 -2.11 3.57
CA GLY A 28 -3.16 -1.99 3.57
C GLY A 28 -3.60 -0.54 3.38
N ILE A 29 -4.14 -0.21 2.21
CA ILE A 29 -4.51 1.16 1.84
C ILE A 29 -5.78 1.17 0.99
N ARG A 30 -6.58 2.25 1.06
CA ARG A 30 -7.75 2.38 0.18
C ARG A 30 -7.32 2.42 -1.29
N MET A 31 -6.41 3.32 -1.61
CA MET A 31 -5.86 3.52 -2.94
C MET A 31 -4.38 3.88 -2.75
N PRO A 32 -3.42 3.08 -3.26
CA PRO A 32 -2.02 3.47 -3.28
C PRO A 32 -1.82 4.82 -3.97
N VAL A 33 -0.69 5.46 -3.76
CA VAL A 33 -0.28 6.60 -4.57
C VAL A 33 1.15 6.34 -4.97
N SER A 34 1.42 6.22 -6.27
CA SER A 34 2.77 6.10 -6.79
C SER A 34 3.03 7.15 -7.86
N ARG A 35 4.03 7.99 -7.59
CA ARG A 35 4.56 8.99 -8.52
C ARG A 35 5.96 9.41 -8.07
N PRO A 36 6.83 9.88 -8.98
CA PRO A 36 8.12 10.42 -8.58
C PRO A 36 7.91 11.69 -7.76
N VAL A 37 8.56 11.76 -6.60
CA VAL A 37 8.59 12.94 -5.72
C VAL A 37 10.05 13.18 -5.37
N ASP A 38 10.55 14.39 -5.57
CA ASP A 38 11.93 14.71 -5.24
C ASP A 38 12.14 14.88 -3.73
N ASP A 39 13.40 14.75 -3.34
CA ASP A 39 13.84 14.82 -1.94
C ASP A 39 13.52 16.17 -1.28
N ASP A 40 13.53 17.28 -2.01
CA ASP A 40 13.25 18.60 -1.44
C ASP A 40 11.76 18.76 -1.16
N ARG A 41 10.89 18.38 -2.12
CA ARG A 41 9.45 18.33 -1.93
C ARG A 41 9.07 17.40 -0.78
N ALA A 42 9.65 16.21 -0.71
CA ALA A 42 9.38 15.27 0.37
C ALA A 42 9.79 15.83 1.75
N ARG A 43 10.92 16.56 1.83
CA ARG A 43 11.35 17.23 3.08
C ARG A 43 10.34 18.28 3.52
N GLU A 44 9.83 19.09 2.60
CA GLU A 44 8.79 20.08 2.87
C GLU A 44 7.51 19.42 3.37
N CYS A 45 7.00 18.41 2.66
CA CYS A 45 5.80 17.66 3.06
C CYS A 45 5.96 16.98 4.42
N TYR A 46 7.13 16.39 4.68
CA TYR A 46 7.42 15.75 5.97
C TYR A 46 7.47 16.78 7.11
N ALA A 47 8.14 17.92 6.89
CA ALA A 47 8.20 18.99 7.89
C ALA A 47 6.82 19.54 8.23
N ALA A 48 5.96 19.74 7.22
CA ALA A 48 4.56 20.12 7.43
C ALA A 48 3.79 19.04 8.22
N ALA A 49 3.99 17.76 7.90
CA ALA A 49 3.28 16.64 8.54
C ALA A 49 3.63 16.44 10.03
N ILE A 50 4.86 16.77 10.45
CA ILE A 50 5.27 16.68 11.86
C ILE A 50 5.13 18.00 12.63
N GLY A 51 4.81 19.09 11.93
CA GLY A 51 4.52 20.38 12.54
C GLY A 51 3.08 20.47 13.05
N ASP A 52 2.73 21.62 13.62
CA ASP A 52 1.34 21.95 14.01
C ASP A 52 0.53 22.54 12.84
N GLU A 53 0.98 22.32 11.60
CA GLU A 53 0.33 22.84 10.38
C GLU A 53 -0.68 21.84 9.82
N THR A 54 -1.78 22.33 9.24
CA THR A 54 -2.71 21.48 8.50
C THR A 54 -2.02 21.02 7.21
N LEU A 55 -1.73 19.72 7.12
CA LEU A 55 -1.19 19.13 5.90
C LEU A 55 -2.25 19.17 4.79
N ASP A 56 -1.93 19.83 3.68
CA ASP A 56 -2.79 19.80 2.50
C ASP A 56 -2.79 18.41 1.84
N GLU A 57 -3.84 18.12 1.07
CA GLU A 57 -4.04 16.80 0.47
C GLU A 57 -2.93 16.44 -0.53
N GLU A 58 -2.39 17.42 -1.26
CA GLU A 58 -1.31 17.19 -2.22
C GLU A 58 0.00 16.86 -1.52
N ALA A 59 0.33 17.54 -0.42
CA ALA A 59 1.50 17.27 0.41
C ALA A 59 1.40 15.91 1.10
N ALA A 60 0.20 15.51 1.57
CA ALA A 60 -0.03 14.17 2.09
C ALA A 60 0.19 13.10 1.01
N THR A 61 -0.34 13.34 -0.19
CA THR A 61 -0.21 12.47 -1.37
C THR A 61 1.26 12.33 -1.82
N ASP A 62 2.00 13.44 -1.86
CA ASP A 62 3.43 13.44 -2.18
C ASP A 62 4.26 12.66 -1.16
N LEU A 63 4.00 12.89 0.13
CA LEU A 63 4.71 12.18 1.18
C LEU A 63 4.41 10.68 1.15
N GLN A 64 3.16 10.28 0.89
CA GLN A 64 2.78 8.88 0.72
C GLN A 64 3.50 8.24 -0.47
N ALA A 65 3.53 8.90 -1.63
CA ALA A 65 4.22 8.40 -2.82
C ALA A 65 5.72 8.24 -2.59
N TYR A 66 6.36 9.25 -1.98
CA TYR A 66 7.79 9.21 -1.65
C TYR A 66 8.13 8.06 -0.69
N LEU A 67 7.34 7.88 0.37
CA LEU A 67 7.56 6.81 1.34
C LEU A 67 7.27 5.44 0.74
N LEU A 68 6.28 5.31 -0.14
CA LEU A 68 5.99 4.08 -0.86
C LEU A 68 7.18 3.66 -1.73
N GLU A 69 7.75 4.60 -2.51
CA GLU A 69 8.96 4.33 -3.30
C GLU A 69 10.13 3.91 -2.40
N TYR A 70 10.37 4.63 -1.29
CA TYR A 70 11.45 4.29 -0.36
C TYR A 70 11.29 2.89 0.27
N VAL A 71 10.06 2.48 0.61
CA VAL A 71 9.79 1.11 1.07
C VAL A 71 10.06 0.09 -0.04
N GLY A 72 9.71 0.41 -1.29
CA GLY A 72 10.05 -0.41 -2.44
C GLY A 72 11.56 -0.60 -2.61
N GLU A 73 12.36 0.46 -2.44
CA GLU A 73 13.84 0.38 -2.46
C GLU A 73 14.37 -0.57 -1.37
N LEU A 74 13.88 -0.44 -0.13
CA LEU A 74 14.27 -1.33 0.97
C LEU A 74 13.88 -2.78 0.70
N ASN A 75 12.71 -3.02 0.11
CA ASN A 75 12.26 -4.36 -0.24
C ASN A 75 13.10 -4.97 -1.36
N ALA A 76 13.45 -4.19 -2.40
CA ALA A 76 14.35 -4.63 -3.47
C ALA A 76 15.72 -5.03 -2.93
N GLU A 77 16.31 -4.23 -2.02
CA GLU A 77 17.61 -4.54 -1.39
C GLU A 77 17.64 -5.89 -0.66
N LYS A 78 16.49 -6.36 -0.13
CA LYS A 78 16.38 -7.63 0.60
C LYS A 78 15.64 -8.73 -0.17
N GLY A 79 15.16 -8.46 -1.38
CA GLY A 79 14.30 -9.37 -2.14
C GLY A 79 12.99 -9.71 -1.42
N TRP A 80 12.38 -8.75 -0.71
CA TRP A 80 11.12 -8.96 -0.01
C TRP A 80 9.93 -8.89 -0.95
N THR A 81 8.98 -9.80 -0.78
CA THR A 81 7.66 -9.70 -1.43
C THR A 81 6.94 -8.44 -0.92
N THR A 82 6.39 -7.63 -1.81
CA THR A 82 5.56 -6.47 -1.46
C THR A 82 4.09 -6.81 -1.67
N GLN A 83 3.28 -6.74 -0.63
CA GLN A 83 1.85 -7.05 -0.70
C GLN A 83 1.03 -5.76 -0.63
N PHE A 84 0.06 -5.60 -1.53
CA PHE A 84 -0.90 -4.50 -1.53
C PHE A 84 -2.30 -5.02 -1.25
N HIS A 85 -2.88 -4.58 -0.14
CA HIS A 85 -4.26 -4.85 0.24
C HIS A 85 -5.11 -3.61 -0.02
N VAL A 86 -5.78 -3.58 -1.19
CA VAL A 86 -6.35 -2.38 -1.80
C VAL A 86 -7.88 -2.34 -1.69
N GLY A 87 -8.43 -1.17 -1.34
CA GLY A 87 -9.87 -0.90 -1.37
C GLY A 87 -10.67 -0.92 -0.07
N PRO A 88 -10.12 -1.16 1.15
CA PRO A 88 -10.87 -0.93 2.38
C PRO A 88 -11.29 0.53 2.56
N VAL A 89 -12.56 0.74 2.87
CA VAL A 89 -13.05 1.98 3.49
C VAL A 89 -13.27 1.67 4.97
N ARG A 90 -12.35 2.18 5.79
CA ARG A 90 -12.31 1.87 7.23
C ARG A 90 -13.18 2.82 8.04
N ASN A 91 -13.64 2.36 9.19
CA ASN A 91 -14.38 3.16 10.17
C ASN A 91 -15.64 3.84 9.58
N TYR A 92 -16.28 3.18 8.61
CA TYR A 92 -17.43 3.70 7.86
C TYR A 92 -18.65 3.93 8.74
N ARG A 93 -18.85 3.09 9.77
CA ARG A 93 -19.90 3.28 10.76
C ARG A 93 -19.35 4.05 11.97
N GLU A 94 -19.53 5.38 11.94
CA GLU A 94 -19.05 6.32 12.96
C GLU A 94 -19.35 5.87 14.39
N SER A 95 -20.60 5.50 14.69
CA SER A 95 -21.01 5.09 16.04
C SER A 95 -20.20 3.91 16.60
N VAL A 96 -19.81 2.97 15.73
CA VAL A 96 -19.01 1.80 16.15
C VAL A 96 -17.55 2.20 16.33
N HIS A 97 -17.03 3.06 15.46
CA HIS A 97 -15.66 3.56 15.58
C HIS A 97 -15.46 4.40 16.85
N GLU A 98 -16.41 5.27 17.17
CA GLU A 98 -16.36 6.10 18.38
C GLU A 98 -16.43 5.26 19.68
N GLU A 99 -17.24 4.20 19.70
CA GLU A 99 -17.43 3.37 20.88
C GLU A 99 -16.33 2.31 21.06
N LEU A 100 -15.94 1.63 19.98
CA LEU A 100 -15.10 0.43 20.02
C LEU A 100 -13.73 0.63 19.36
N GLY A 101 -13.54 1.69 18.57
CA GLY A 101 -12.30 1.95 17.84
C GLY A 101 -12.17 1.15 16.54
N PRO A 102 -10.98 1.20 15.90
CA PRO A 102 -10.73 0.58 14.61
C PRO A 102 -10.86 -0.95 14.66
N ALA A 103 -11.10 -1.57 13.49
CA ALA A 103 -11.24 -3.01 13.33
C ALA A 103 -12.40 -3.68 14.12
N SER A 104 -13.44 -2.90 14.43
CA SER A 104 -14.62 -3.35 15.21
C SER A 104 -15.83 -3.77 14.36
N GLY A 105 -15.60 -4.17 13.10
CA GLY A 105 -16.68 -4.59 12.18
C GLY A 105 -17.40 -3.44 11.47
N ALA A 106 -16.76 -2.27 11.37
CA ALA A 106 -17.31 -1.05 10.75
C ALA A 106 -16.63 -0.69 9.42
N ASP A 107 -15.99 -1.65 8.75
CA ASP A 107 -15.26 -1.44 7.49
C ASP A 107 -16.07 -2.01 6.31
N ILE A 108 -15.96 -1.39 5.14
CA ILE A 108 -16.65 -1.80 3.90
C ILE A 108 -15.68 -1.85 2.70
N SER A 109 -16.13 -2.40 1.58
CA SER A 109 -15.49 -2.25 0.27
C SER A 109 -16.06 -1.05 -0.50
N THR A 110 -15.37 -0.62 -1.55
CA THR A 110 -15.87 0.37 -2.51
C THR A 110 -15.30 0.11 -3.89
N GLN A 111 -16.05 0.48 -4.93
CA GLN A 111 -15.60 0.45 -6.32
C GLN A 111 -14.77 1.68 -6.70
N ASP A 112 -14.82 2.73 -5.88
CA ASP A 112 -14.13 4.00 -6.07
C ASP A 112 -12.64 3.90 -5.67
N VAL A 113 -11.92 3.13 -6.50
CA VAL A 113 -10.50 2.80 -6.41
C VAL A 113 -9.94 2.65 -7.83
N ASP A 114 -8.93 3.44 -8.17
CA ASP A 114 -8.17 3.34 -9.42
C ASP A 114 -6.86 2.56 -9.16
N ILE A 115 -6.89 1.24 -9.33
CA ILE A 115 -5.75 0.37 -8.98
C ILE A 115 -4.61 0.52 -10.00
N GLU A 116 -4.93 0.53 -11.28
CA GLU A 116 -3.94 0.60 -12.35
C GLU A 116 -3.25 1.95 -12.40
N GLY A 117 -3.99 3.06 -12.26
CA GLY A 117 -3.43 4.40 -12.25
C GLY A 117 -2.60 4.65 -11.00
N SER A 118 -3.08 4.18 -9.84
CA SER A 118 -2.35 4.38 -8.57
C SER A 118 -1.02 3.63 -8.48
N LEU A 119 -0.87 2.49 -9.16
CA LEU A 119 0.31 1.64 -9.10
C LEU A 119 1.21 1.72 -10.35
N GLU A 120 0.82 2.45 -11.39
CA GLU A 120 1.55 2.51 -12.67
C GLU A 120 3.04 2.82 -12.47
N TYR A 121 3.36 3.89 -11.75
CA TYR A 121 4.76 4.28 -11.51
C TYR A 121 5.50 3.22 -10.68
N PHE A 122 4.89 2.75 -9.59
CA PHE A 122 5.53 1.76 -8.71
C PHE A 122 5.88 0.46 -9.44
N LEU A 123 4.92 -0.09 -10.20
CA LEU A 123 5.13 -1.34 -10.92
C LEU A 123 6.19 -1.21 -12.01
N ASN A 124 6.22 -0.09 -12.74
CA ASN A 124 7.28 0.16 -13.72
C ASN A 124 8.66 0.39 -13.07
N ARG A 125 8.70 1.07 -11.91
CA ARG A 125 9.94 1.39 -11.19
C ARG A 125 10.64 0.15 -10.62
N PHE A 126 9.87 -0.85 -10.21
CA PHE A 126 10.35 -2.09 -9.55
C PHE A 126 10.07 -3.36 -10.36
N ASP A 127 9.86 -3.26 -11.67
CA ASP A 127 9.67 -4.42 -12.53
C ASP A 127 10.87 -5.38 -12.45
N GLY A 128 10.59 -6.64 -12.11
CA GLY A 128 11.61 -7.68 -11.91
C GLY A 128 12.47 -7.60 -10.64
N GLU A 129 12.31 -6.57 -9.79
CA GLU A 129 13.13 -6.40 -8.58
C GLU A 129 12.70 -7.32 -7.42
N PHE A 130 11.38 -7.54 -7.28
CA PHE A 130 10.80 -8.42 -6.27
C PHE A 130 9.39 -8.86 -6.66
N GLN A 131 8.84 -9.84 -5.95
CA GLN A 131 7.43 -10.22 -6.14
C GLN A 131 6.49 -9.19 -5.54
N THR A 132 5.52 -8.73 -6.32
CA THR A 132 4.40 -7.90 -5.86
C THR A 132 3.13 -8.73 -5.86
N VAL A 133 2.38 -8.74 -4.75
CA VAL A 133 1.09 -9.44 -4.67
C VAL A 133 0.00 -8.42 -4.42
N ILE A 134 -1.03 -8.40 -5.28
CA ILE A 134 -2.14 -7.44 -5.16
C ILE A 134 -3.40 -8.18 -4.74
N TYR A 135 -4.03 -7.70 -3.68
CA TYR A 135 -5.30 -8.16 -3.13
C TYR A 135 -6.31 -7.02 -3.30
N ALA A 136 -7.38 -7.26 -4.04
CA ALA A 136 -8.49 -6.32 -4.17
C ALA A 136 -9.64 -6.70 -3.24
N LEU A 137 -10.16 -5.72 -2.48
CA LEU A 137 -11.29 -5.96 -1.58
C LEU A 137 -12.62 -6.08 -2.32
N ASP A 138 -12.81 -5.30 -3.38
CA ASP A 138 -14.01 -5.38 -4.21
C ASP A 138 -13.73 -6.32 -5.40
N PRO A 139 -14.52 -7.38 -5.61
CA PRO A 139 -14.29 -8.36 -6.67
C PRO A 139 -14.44 -7.77 -8.07
N THR A 140 -15.08 -6.60 -8.23
CA THR A 140 -15.14 -5.91 -9.52
C THR A 140 -13.77 -5.41 -10.01
N HIS A 141 -12.77 -5.33 -9.14
CA HIS A 141 -11.40 -4.98 -9.50
C HIS A 141 -10.53 -6.20 -9.87
N TYR A 142 -11.02 -7.43 -9.73
CA TYR A 142 -10.24 -8.63 -10.09
C TYR A 142 -9.71 -8.60 -11.53
N PRO A 143 -10.50 -8.19 -12.55
CA PRO A 143 -9.98 -8.12 -13.91
C PRO A 143 -8.78 -7.16 -14.05
N THR A 144 -8.79 -6.02 -13.37
CA THR A 144 -7.67 -5.06 -13.37
C THR A 144 -6.41 -5.69 -12.77
N VAL A 145 -6.54 -6.36 -11.62
CA VAL A 145 -5.41 -7.03 -10.98
C VAL A 145 -4.87 -8.18 -11.83
N ALA A 146 -5.77 -8.98 -12.42
CA ALA A 146 -5.40 -10.08 -13.31
C ALA A 146 -4.68 -9.60 -14.58
N THR A 147 -5.09 -8.48 -15.17
CA THR A 147 -4.41 -7.93 -16.35
C THR A 147 -3.06 -7.30 -16.00
N LEU A 148 -2.91 -6.67 -14.82
CA LEU A 148 -1.60 -6.23 -14.32
C LEU A 148 -0.64 -7.41 -14.11
N ALA A 149 -1.09 -8.47 -13.43
CA ALA A 149 -0.30 -9.70 -13.25
C ALA A 149 0.05 -10.39 -14.57
N ARG A 150 -0.80 -10.26 -15.59
CA ARG A 150 -0.54 -10.80 -16.93
C ARG A 150 0.60 -10.08 -17.65
N VAL A 151 0.78 -8.78 -17.42
CA VAL A 151 1.79 -7.97 -18.15
C VAL A 151 3.10 -7.81 -17.37
N PHE A 152 3.07 -7.88 -16.04
CA PHE A 152 4.26 -7.84 -15.18
C PHE A 152 4.56 -9.22 -14.58
N PRO A 153 5.61 -9.94 -15.02
CA PRO A 153 5.94 -11.27 -14.49
C PRO A 153 6.25 -11.31 -12.99
N SER A 154 6.61 -10.18 -12.40
CA SER A 154 6.84 -10.01 -10.97
C SER A 154 5.57 -9.73 -10.17
N VAL A 155 4.41 -9.58 -10.81
CA VAL A 155 3.12 -9.30 -10.15
C VAL A 155 2.27 -10.56 -10.10
N SER A 156 1.74 -10.87 -8.92
CA SER A 156 0.82 -11.98 -8.67
C SER A 156 -0.54 -11.48 -8.18
N VAL A 157 -1.59 -12.22 -8.54
CA VAL A 157 -2.92 -12.04 -7.96
C VAL A 157 -2.94 -12.72 -6.60
N GLY A 158 -3.23 -11.98 -5.53
CA GLY A 158 -3.43 -12.55 -4.21
C GLY A 158 -4.77 -13.30 -4.12
N PRO A 159 -4.91 -14.29 -3.23
CA PRO A 159 -6.18 -15.02 -3.05
C PRO A 159 -7.36 -14.11 -2.69
N ALA A 160 -8.59 -14.64 -2.87
CA ALA A 160 -9.82 -13.98 -2.48
C ALA A 160 -9.74 -13.45 -1.03
N TRP A 161 -9.85 -12.12 -0.89
CA TRP A 161 -9.49 -11.44 0.36
C TRP A 161 -10.72 -10.98 1.15
N TRP A 162 -10.64 -11.16 2.47
CA TRP A 162 -11.58 -10.65 3.48
C TRP A 162 -13.02 -11.07 3.21
N PHE A 163 -13.90 -10.15 2.77
CA PHE A 163 -15.31 -10.48 2.50
C PHE A 163 -15.49 -11.51 1.39
N ASN A 164 -14.46 -11.68 0.54
CA ASN A 164 -14.46 -12.60 -0.57
C ASN A 164 -13.94 -14.00 -0.21
N ASP A 165 -13.35 -14.21 0.97
CA ASP A 165 -12.91 -15.52 1.44
C ASP A 165 -14.12 -16.37 1.87
N SER A 166 -14.81 -16.89 0.86
CA SER A 166 -16.01 -17.72 0.97
C SER A 166 -16.05 -18.70 -0.20
N PRO A 167 -16.80 -19.82 -0.13
CA PRO A 167 -16.90 -20.75 -1.25
C PRO A 167 -17.25 -20.06 -2.57
N PHE A 168 -18.23 -19.15 -2.56
CA PHE A 168 -18.62 -18.37 -3.73
C PHE A 168 -17.49 -17.42 -4.19
N GLY A 169 -16.90 -16.66 -3.27
CA GLY A 169 -15.87 -15.69 -3.64
C GLY A 169 -14.56 -16.33 -4.12
N ILE A 170 -14.22 -17.53 -3.63
CA ILE A 170 -13.09 -18.31 -4.13
C ILE A 170 -13.40 -18.90 -5.51
N GLU A 171 -14.61 -19.42 -5.73
CA GLU A 171 -15.04 -19.93 -7.05
C GLU A 171 -15.04 -18.83 -8.12
N GLU A 172 -15.47 -17.62 -7.79
CA GLU A 172 -15.45 -16.48 -8.73
C GLU A 172 -14.05 -15.90 -8.95
N HIS A 173 -13.11 -16.11 -8.01
CA HIS A 173 -11.76 -15.55 -8.09
C HIS A 173 -10.79 -16.39 -8.93
N LEU A 174 -11.00 -17.72 -9.01
CA LEU A 174 -10.13 -18.69 -9.71
C LEU A 174 -10.48 -18.86 -11.19
#